data_AF-A0A3E2NP57-F1
#
_entry.id   AF-A0A3E2NP57-F1
#
_cell.length_a   1.000
_cell.length_b   1.000
_cell.length_c   1.000
_cell.angle_alpha   90.00
_cell.angle_beta   90.00
_cell.angle_gamma   90.00
#
_symmetry.space_group_name_H-M   'P 1'
#
loop_
_entity.id
_entity.type
_entity.pdbx_description
1 polymer ?
#
loop_
_entity_poly.entity_id
_entity_poly.type
_entity_poly.pdbx_seq_one_letter_code
_entity_poly.pdbx_strand_id
1 'polypeptide(L)'
;MSNICEVTDTVLNELSVPEIGVPEGLPQETLVDKVAVAEVAASDVAALDRRYMLSSSSPSKYRILRILVGEVTLRHIATDTTFRQEIDYISKSYSSEEGVHIHRKLVSYIGDEISEAEAARYFFEIPYSLRNKDFFQRLENEVTNYLFYQSKSSFTTAYVFIYRILEMISFSFPMIYAAKTYDFKHTYGTLKEYFAENKGNSVGELGFLKSAIQSIFKRHVLAESTVDLILDYESEDTQSQIYEAIMGVTKPDLYHGDTVANRKIAIRFTEVSSFIIIIRNRFFHLFNRGDKNLESIDIVDADMLFSKLNEPLFSWIAVVYLEVIRFTYGELS
;
A
#
# COMPACT_ATOMS: atom_id res chain seq x y z
N MET A 1 1.79 13.68 -17.27
CA MET A 1 3.14 13.06 -17.16
C MET A 1 3.04 11.65 -17.72
N SER A 2 4.10 11.07 -18.28
CA SER A 2 4.11 9.64 -18.64
C SER A 2 4.38 8.79 -17.40
N ASN A 3 3.81 7.59 -17.34
CA ASN A 3 4.17 6.62 -16.31
C ASN A 3 5.60 6.13 -16.56
N ILE A 4 6.32 5.74 -15.51
CA ILE A 4 7.66 5.15 -15.64
C ILE A 4 7.64 3.63 -15.85
N CYS A 5 6.55 2.98 -15.42
CA CYS A 5 6.29 1.58 -15.64
C CYS A 5 4.94 1.39 -16.34
N GLU A 6 4.89 0.42 -17.24
CA GLU A 6 3.64 -0.18 -17.68
C GLU A 6 3.27 -1.30 -16.71
N VAL A 7 1.98 -1.44 -16.41
CA VAL A 7 1.45 -2.39 -15.43
C VAL A 7 0.37 -3.22 -16.11
N THR A 8 0.53 -4.53 -16.09
CA THR A 8 -0.38 -5.50 -16.71
C THR A 8 -0.67 -6.64 -15.75
N ASP A 9 -1.81 -7.32 -15.91
CA ASP A 9 -2.06 -8.55 -15.15
C ASP A 9 -1.08 -9.66 -15.58
N THR A 10 -0.64 -10.48 -14.62
CA THR A 10 0.33 -11.54 -14.88
C THR A 10 -0.22 -12.65 -15.79
N VAL A 11 -1.53 -12.95 -15.70
CA VAL A 11 -2.19 -14.06 -16.40
C VAL A 11 -2.25 -13.87 -17.93
N LEU A 12 -2.13 -12.62 -18.43
CA LEU A 12 -2.25 -12.35 -19.86
C LEU A 12 -1.06 -12.78 -20.71
N ASN A 13 0.10 -13.11 -20.12
CA ASN A 13 1.27 -13.55 -20.87
C ASN A 13 1.33 -15.07 -21.11
N GLU A 14 0.42 -15.87 -20.53
CA GLU A 14 0.51 -17.34 -20.56
C GLU A 14 -0.69 -18.06 -21.21
N LEU A 15 -1.73 -17.36 -21.65
CA LEU A 15 -2.91 -18.00 -22.26
C LEU A 15 -2.82 -18.09 -23.79
N SER A 16 -2.21 -19.16 -24.29
CA SER A 16 -2.70 -19.82 -25.51
C SER A 16 -3.96 -20.61 -25.16
N VAL A 17 -5.07 -20.26 -25.79
CA VAL A 17 -6.41 -20.81 -25.48
C VAL A 17 -6.47 -22.31 -25.87
N PRO A 18 -6.85 -23.23 -24.97
CA PRO A 18 -7.22 -24.59 -25.36
C PRO A 18 -8.65 -24.61 -25.90
N GLU A 19 -8.85 -25.27 -27.05
CA GLU A 19 -10.19 -25.54 -27.60
C GLU A 19 -11.01 -26.39 -26.63
N ILE A 20 -12.16 -25.87 -26.18
CA ILE A 20 -13.11 -26.59 -25.33
C ILE A 20 -14.07 -27.37 -26.23
N GLY A 21 -14.04 -28.70 -26.13
CA GLY A 21 -15.03 -29.59 -26.74
C GLY A 21 -16.32 -29.66 -25.90
N VAL A 22 -17.48 -29.52 -26.57
CA VAL A 22 -18.81 -29.60 -25.94
C VAL A 22 -19.27 -31.06 -25.88
N PRO A 23 -19.75 -31.59 -24.73
CA PRO A 23 -20.34 -32.92 -24.65
C PRO A 23 -21.85 -32.90 -24.96
N GLU A 24 -22.30 -33.89 -25.75
CA GLU A 24 -23.71 -34.10 -26.12
C GLU A 24 -24.50 -34.84 -25.02
N GLY A 25 -25.74 -34.42 -24.75
CA GLY A 25 -26.78 -35.32 -24.20
C GLY A 25 -27.59 -34.89 -22.98
N LEU A 26 -28.19 -33.69 -22.95
CA LEU A 26 -29.20 -33.33 -21.93
C LEU A 26 -30.53 -32.81 -22.53
N PRO A 27 -31.70 -33.05 -21.87
CA PRO A 27 -33.03 -32.76 -22.43
C PRO A 27 -33.33 -31.25 -22.53
N GLN A 28 -33.75 -30.80 -23.72
CA GLN A 28 -33.72 -29.39 -24.14
C GLN A 28 -34.64 -28.42 -23.38
N GLU A 29 -35.78 -28.82 -22.81
CA GLU A 29 -36.81 -27.84 -22.38
C GLU A 29 -36.67 -27.25 -20.96
N THR A 30 -35.93 -27.88 -20.06
CA THR A 30 -35.55 -27.28 -18.74
C THR A 30 -34.17 -26.63 -18.75
N LEU A 31 -33.45 -26.77 -19.87
CA LEU A 31 -32.14 -26.18 -20.12
C LEU A 31 -32.27 -24.75 -20.63
N VAL A 32 -33.25 -24.41 -21.49
CA VAL A 32 -33.28 -23.08 -22.14
C VAL A 32 -33.37 -21.92 -21.14
N ASP A 33 -34.25 -21.97 -20.14
CA ASP A 33 -34.38 -20.87 -19.17
C ASP A 33 -33.24 -20.84 -18.15
N LYS A 34 -32.71 -21.99 -17.73
CA LYS A 34 -31.56 -22.05 -16.80
C LYS A 34 -30.24 -21.72 -17.50
N VAL A 35 -30.08 -22.09 -18.77
CA VAL A 35 -28.94 -21.78 -19.62
C VAL A 35 -28.99 -20.32 -20.03
N ALA A 36 -30.15 -19.76 -20.40
CA ALA A 36 -30.25 -18.32 -20.70
C ALA A 36 -29.94 -17.45 -19.47
N VAL A 37 -30.46 -17.80 -18.29
CA VAL A 37 -30.13 -17.08 -17.04
C VAL A 37 -28.66 -17.29 -16.64
N ALA A 38 -28.10 -18.50 -16.82
CA ALA A 38 -26.69 -18.76 -16.55
C ALA A 38 -25.75 -18.12 -17.59
N GLU A 39 -26.14 -18.00 -18.86
CA GLU A 39 -25.40 -17.35 -19.93
C GLU A 39 -25.41 -15.83 -19.78
N VAL A 40 -26.55 -15.25 -19.38
CA VAL A 40 -26.63 -13.82 -19.04
C VAL A 40 -25.79 -13.52 -17.80
N ALA A 41 -25.90 -14.33 -16.74
CA ALA A 41 -25.06 -14.18 -15.54
C ALA A 41 -23.56 -14.40 -15.85
N ALA A 42 -23.20 -15.38 -16.68
CA ALA A 42 -21.82 -15.62 -17.10
C ALA A 42 -21.28 -14.50 -18.01
N SER A 43 -22.13 -13.92 -18.86
CA SER A 43 -21.81 -12.75 -19.70
C SER A 43 -21.56 -11.51 -18.85
N ASP A 44 -22.39 -11.27 -17.84
CA ASP A 44 -22.25 -10.13 -16.92
C ASP A 44 -21.01 -10.28 -16.03
N VAL A 45 -20.74 -11.48 -15.51
CA VAL A 45 -19.51 -11.79 -14.76
C VAL A 45 -18.27 -11.63 -15.65
N ALA A 46 -18.29 -12.16 -16.87
CA ALA A 46 -17.17 -12.01 -17.80
C ALA A 46 -16.95 -10.54 -18.22
N ALA A 47 -18.00 -9.73 -18.33
CA ALA A 47 -17.91 -8.31 -18.62
C ALA A 47 -17.35 -7.52 -17.42
N LEU A 48 -17.73 -7.91 -16.20
CA LEU A 48 -17.23 -7.31 -14.96
C LEU A 48 -15.76 -7.67 -14.73
N ASP A 49 -15.38 -8.94 -14.92
CA ASP A 49 -13.99 -9.41 -14.90
C ASP A 49 -13.10 -8.60 -15.85
N ARG A 50 -13.57 -8.39 -17.08
CA ARG A 50 -12.86 -7.56 -18.07
C ARG A 50 -12.69 -6.12 -17.63
N ARG A 51 -13.61 -5.58 -16.82
CA ARG A 51 -13.55 -4.19 -16.33
C ARG A 51 -12.46 -4.00 -15.28
N TYR A 52 -12.17 -5.05 -14.50
CA TYR A 52 -11.11 -5.07 -13.51
C TYR A 52 -9.74 -5.45 -14.09
N MET A 53 -9.65 -5.84 -15.38
CA MET A 53 -8.36 -6.06 -16.02
C MET A 53 -7.56 -4.77 -16.15
N LEU A 54 -6.27 -4.87 -15.88
CA LEU A 54 -5.35 -3.75 -16.00
C LEU A 54 -5.14 -3.39 -17.48
N SER A 55 -5.26 -2.09 -17.74
CA SER A 55 -5.08 -1.51 -19.07
C SER A 55 -4.43 -0.14 -18.97
N SER A 56 -3.96 0.38 -20.11
CA SER A 56 -3.41 1.74 -20.19
C SER A 56 -4.44 2.82 -19.81
N SER A 57 -5.74 2.54 -19.94
CA SER A 57 -6.83 3.45 -19.56
C SER A 57 -7.28 3.30 -18.10
N SER A 58 -6.78 2.30 -17.37
CA SER A 58 -7.09 2.11 -15.95
C SER A 58 -6.73 3.36 -15.14
N PRO A 59 -7.55 3.79 -14.17
CA PRO A 59 -7.19 4.94 -13.34
C PRO A 59 -6.02 4.63 -12.40
N SER A 60 -5.10 5.58 -12.20
CA SER A 60 -3.91 5.39 -11.33
C SER A 60 -4.26 4.91 -9.93
N LYS A 61 -5.36 5.42 -9.37
CA LYS A 61 -5.87 5.01 -8.05
C LYS A 61 -6.18 3.51 -7.99
N TYR A 62 -6.78 2.98 -9.06
CA TYR A 62 -7.07 1.56 -9.20
C TYR A 62 -5.79 0.75 -9.43
N ARG A 63 -4.89 1.23 -10.30
CA ARG A 63 -3.60 0.56 -10.56
C ARG A 63 -2.74 0.46 -9.32
N ILE A 64 -2.66 1.51 -8.49
CA ILE A 64 -1.96 1.44 -7.19
C ILE A 64 -2.55 0.32 -6.35
N LEU A 65 -3.87 0.27 -6.18
CA LEU A 65 -4.50 -0.77 -5.39
C LEU A 65 -4.21 -2.17 -5.95
N ARG A 66 -4.27 -2.35 -7.28
CA ARG A 66 -3.90 -3.61 -7.94
C ARG A 66 -2.45 -4.00 -7.66
N ILE A 67 -1.52 -3.06 -7.77
CA ILE A 67 -0.12 -3.27 -7.43
C ILE A 67 0.02 -3.65 -5.94
N LEU A 68 -0.70 -3.00 -5.02
CA LEU A 68 -0.56 -3.31 -3.59
C LEU A 68 -1.05 -4.72 -3.23
N VAL A 69 -2.06 -5.24 -3.95
CA VAL A 69 -2.57 -6.61 -3.74
C VAL A 69 -1.72 -7.68 -4.42
N GLY A 70 -0.94 -7.33 -5.46
CA GLY A 70 -0.10 -8.31 -6.15
C GLY A 70 -0.65 -8.82 -7.47
N GLU A 71 0.04 -9.82 -8.00
CA GLU A 71 -0.28 -10.53 -9.25
C GLU A 71 -0.27 -9.59 -10.47
N VAL A 72 0.72 -8.70 -10.51
CA VAL A 72 0.95 -7.81 -11.65
C VAL A 72 2.36 -7.96 -12.19
N THR A 73 2.47 -7.75 -13.49
CA THR A 73 3.73 -7.63 -14.21
C THR A 73 3.98 -6.15 -14.48
N LEU A 74 5.18 -5.68 -14.10
CA LEU A 74 5.63 -4.32 -14.33
C LEU A 74 6.75 -4.31 -15.37
N ARG A 75 6.65 -3.43 -16.36
CA ARG A 75 7.72 -3.16 -17.33
C ARG A 75 8.23 -1.74 -17.13
N HIS A 76 9.46 -1.61 -16.67
CA HIS A 76 10.12 -0.32 -16.54
C HIS A 76 10.53 0.20 -17.92
N ILE A 77 9.90 1.30 -18.35
CA ILE A 77 9.93 1.76 -19.75
C ILE A 77 11.34 2.15 -20.19
N ALA A 78 12.09 2.84 -19.33
CA ALA A 78 13.41 3.36 -19.70
C ALA A 78 14.48 2.27 -19.84
N THR A 79 14.32 1.13 -19.17
CA THR A 79 15.29 0.02 -19.19
C THR A 79 14.75 -1.24 -19.86
N ASP A 80 13.49 -1.19 -20.33
CA ASP A 80 12.71 -2.33 -20.85
C ASP A 80 12.77 -3.58 -19.96
N THR A 81 12.97 -3.38 -18.66
CA THR A 81 13.11 -4.47 -17.69
C THR A 81 11.74 -4.84 -17.16
N THR A 82 11.40 -6.12 -17.25
CA THR A 82 10.14 -6.65 -16.74
C THR A 82 10.37 -7.41 -15.45
N PHE A 83 9.50 -7.21 -14.46
CA PHE A 83 9.51 -7.94 -13.19
C PHE A 83 8.09 -8.17 -12.69
N ARG A 84 7.92 -9.21 -11.86
CA ARG A 84 6.64 -9.54 -11.24
C ARG A 84 6.59 -8.96 -9.84
N GLN A 85 5.43 -8.47 -9.44
CA GLN A 85 5.13 -8.17 -8.06
C GLN A 85 3.97 -9.06 -7.61
N GLU A 86 4.27 -9.95 -6.66
CA GLU A 86 3.39 -11.04 -6.24
C GLU A 86 2.97 -10.91 -4.77
N ILE A 87 3.66 -10.05 -4.02
CA ILE A 87 3.44 -9.87 -2.59
C ILE A 87 2.15 -9.09 -2.38
N ASP A 88 1.17 -9.68 -1.72
CA ASP A 88 0.02 -8.95 -1.21
C ASP A 88 0.41 -8.16 0.05
N TYR A 89 0.69 -6.87 -0.14
CA TYR A 89 1.10 -5.98 0.93
C TYR A 89 -0.01 -5.67 1.94
N ILE A 90 -1.28 -5.89 1.58
CA ILE A 90 -2.47 -5.64 2.40
C ILE A 90 -2.77 -6.85 3.30
N SER A 91 -2.51 -8.06 2.80
CA SER A 91 -2.81 -9.33 3.49
C SER A 91 -2.19 -9.45 4.88
N LYS A 92 -1.10 -8.71 5.15
CA LYS A 92 -0.44 -8.68 6.46
C LYS A 92 -1.30 -8.07 7.58
N SER A 93 -2.29 -7.24 7.22
CA SER A 93 -3.17 -6.58 8.18
C SER A 93 -4.63 -6.93 8.00
N TYR A 94 -5.02 -7.44 6.83
CA TYR A 94 -6.38 -7.87 6.54
C TYR A 94 -6.36 -9.27 5.96
N SER A 95 -7.15 -10.18 6.54
CA SER A 95 -7.34 -11.49 5.95
C SER A 95 -8.20 -11.36 4.68
N SER A 96 -7.80 -12.07 3.63
CA SER A 96 -8.65 -12.34 2.47
C SER A 96 -8.86 -13.85 2.36
N GLU A 97 -9.98 -14.27 1.80
CA GLU A 97 -10.17 -15.67 1.43
C GLU A 97 -9.12 -16.10 0.39
N GLU A 98 -8.49 -17.26 0.63
CA GLU A 98 -7.54 -17.85 -0.31
C GLU A 98 -8.25 -18.38 -1.56
N GLY A 99 -7.59 -18.30 -2.72
CA GLY A 99 -8.10 -18.85 -3.98
C GLY A 99 -9.23 -18.04 -4.64
N VAL A 100 -9.55 -16.85 -4.11
CA VAL A 100 -10.54 -15.95 -4.70
C VAL A 100 -9.90 -15.12 -5.82
N HIS A 101 -10.66 -14.86 -6.89
CA HIS A 101 -10.23 -13.98 -7.98
C HIS A 101 -9.82 -12.59 -7.47
N ILE A 102 -8.78 -12.04 -8.09
CA ILE A 102 -8.12 -10.81 -7.65
C ILE A 102 -9.07 -9.61 -7.47
N HIS A 103 -10.09 -9.46 -8.31
CA HIS A 103 -11.06 -8.36 -8.19
C HIS A 103 -11.98 -8.53 -6.98
N ARG A 104 -12.44 -9.75 -6.68
CA ARG A 104 -13.22 -10.05 -5.47
C ARG A 104 -12.39 -9.83 -4.21
N LYS A 105 -11.12 -10.21 -4.25
CA LYS A 105 -10.15 -9.93 -3.19
C LYS A 105 -9.93 -8.43 -2.97
N LEU A 106 -9.88 -7.62 -4.04
CA LEU A 106 -9.85 -6.16 -3.92
C LEU A 106 -11.12 -5.62 -3.29
N VAL A 107 -12.29 -6.11 -3.71
CA VAL A 107 -13.58 -5.65 -3.21
C VAL A 107 -13.74 -5.98 -1.72
N SER A 108 -13.36 -7.19 -1.30
CA SER A 108 -13.37 -7.56 0.12
C SER A 108 -12.42 -6.70 0.95
N TYR A 109 -11.29 -6.28 0.38
CA TYR A 109 -10.44 -5.29 1.03
C TYR A 109 -11.08 -3.91 1.11
N ILE A 110 -11.99 -3.50 0.25
CA ILE A 110 -12.61 -2.16 0.38
C ILE A 110 -13.73 -2.20 1.43
N GLY A 111 -14.48 -3.30 1.53
CA GLY A 111 -15.47 -3.47 2.60
C GLY A 111 -16.44 -4.62 2.33
N ASP A 112 -16.89 -5.25 3.41
CA ASP A 112 -17.72 -6.48 3.36
C ASP A 112 -19.11 -6.23 2.76
N GLU A 113 -19.63 -5.01 2.83
CA GLU A 113 -20.95 -4.63 2.33
C GLU A 113 -20.94 -4.08 0.89
N ILE A 114 -19.77 -4.06 0.25
CA ILE A 114 -19.60 -3.42 -1.07
C ILE A 114 -19.84 -4.44 -2.18
N SER A 115 -20.76 -4.12 -3.07
CA SER A 115 -20.91 -4.90 -4.30
C SER A 115 -19.79 -4.58 -5.30
N GLU A 116 -19.43 -5.57 -6.12
CA GLU A 116 -18.45 -5.39 -7.19
C GLU A 116 -18.87 -4.29 -8.19
N ALA A 117 -20.18 -4.07 -8.36
CA ALA A 117 -20.70 -3.00 -9.21
C ALA A 117 -20.40 -1.62 -8.62
N GLU A 118 -20.60 -1.41 -7.32
CA GLU A 118 -20.34 -0.11 -6.69
C GLU A 118 -18.84 0.22 -6.63
N ALA A 119 -17.99 -0.78 -6.35
CA ALA A 119 -16.55 -0.62 -6.46
C ALA A 119 -16.14 -0.22 -7.89
N ALA A 120 -16.75 -0.83 -8.92
CA ALA A 120 -16.48 -0.47 -10.30
C ALA A 120 -16.92 0.97 -10.62
N ARG A 121 -18.02 1.46 -10.04
CA ARG A 121 -18.44 2.86 -10.18
C ARG A 121 -17.40 3.81 -9.60
N TYR A 122 -16.94 3.53 -8.39
CA TYR A 122 -15.92 4.34 -7.71
C TYR A 122 -14.61 4.43 -8.49
N PHE A 123 -14.13 3.33 -9.04
CA PHE A 123 -12.86 3.33 -9.78
C PHE A 123 -13.00 3.85 -11.20
N PHE A 124 -14.05 3.47 -11.93
CA PHE A 124 -14.08 3.62 -13.39
C PHE A 124 -15.04 4.68 -13.92
N GLU A 125 -15.99 5.21 -13.12
CA GLU A 125 -16.81 6.33 -13.58
C GLU A 125 -16.00 7.64 -13.59
N ILE A 126 -16.24 8.47 -14.61
CA ILE A 126 -15.49 9.72 -14.88
C ILE A 126 -15.41 10.67 -13.66
N PRO A 127 -16.51 10.94 -12.92
CA PRO A 127 -16.47 11.89 -11.80
C PRO A 127 -15.50 11.47 -10.68
N TYR A 128 -15.33 10.16 -10.49
CA TYR A 128 -14.50 9.62 -9.40
C TYR A 128 -13.08 9.27 -9.85
N SER A 129 -12.93 8.82 -11.09
CA SER A 129 -11.64 8.40 -11.68
C SER A 129 -10.72 9.59 -11.99
N LEU A 130 -11.28 10.76 -12.33
CA LEU A 130 -10.49 11.97 -12.62
C LEU A 130 -10.13 12.78 -11.37
N ARG A 131 -10.79 12.53 -10.23
CA ARG A 131 -10.52 13.28 -8.99
C ARG A 131 -9.10 12.99 -8.49
N ASN A 132 -8.31 14.05 -8.35
CA ASN A 132 -6.90 14.00 -7.95
C ASN A 132 -6.03 13.12 -8.87
N LYS A 133 -6.37 13.01 -10.17
CA LYS A 133 -5.66 12.15 -11.13
C LYS A 133 -4.15 12.38 -11.12
N ASP A 134 -3.71 13.64 -11.19
CA ASP A 134 -2.28 13.96 -11.25
C ASP A 134 -1.54 13.56 -9.98
N PHE A 135 -2.19 13.66 -8.81
CA PHE A 135 -1.63 13.20 -7.55
C PHE A 135 -1.45 11.67 -7.57
N PHE A 136 -2.51 10.92 -7.89
CA PHE A 136 -2.43 9.45 -7.92
C PHE A 136 -1.46 8.95 -9.00
N GLN A 137 -1.33 9.66 -10.13
CA GLN A 137 -0.34 9.30 -11.14
C GLN A 137 1.10 9.48 -10.63
N ARG A 138 1.38 10.55 -9.89
CA ARG A 138 2.70 10.75 -9.27
C ARG A 138 2.96 9.68 -8.21
N LEU A 139 1.97 9.37 -7.37
CA LEU A 139 2.07 8.33 -6.36
C LEU A 139 2.34 6.95 -6.98
N GLU A 140 1.65 6.62 -8.07
CA GLU A 140 1.88 5.40 -8.86
C GLU A 140 3.34 5.31 -9.33
N ASN A 141 3.91 6.42 -9.83
CA ASN A 141 5.31 6.44 -10.25
C ASN A 141 6.29 6.21 -9.08
N GLU A 142 6.03 6.76 -7.90
CA GLU A 142 6.89 6.51 -6.73
C GLU A 142 6.77 5.05 -6.25
N VAL A 143 5.55 4.48 -6.24
CA VAL A 143 5.29 3.07 -5.90
C VAL A 143 6.01 2.13 -6.87
N THR A 144 5.89 2.36 -8.17
CA THR A 144 6.53 1.49 -9.18
C THR A 144 8.05 1.61 -9.18
N ASN A 145 8.61 2.78 -8.86
CA ASN A 145 10.05 2.94 -8.63
C ASN A 145 10.53 2.13 -7.42
N TYR A 146 9.82 2.23 -6.28
CA TYR A 146 10.13 1.41 -5.09
C TYR A 146 10.23 -0.07 -5.49
N LEU A 147 9.22 -0.60 -6.16
CA LEU A 147 9.18 -2.01 -6.55
C LEU A 147 10.29 -2.39 -7.53
N PHE A 148 10.64 -1.51 -8.46
CA PHE A 148 11.73 -1.75 -9.42
C PHE A 148 13.10 -1.84 -8.73
N TYR A 149 13.39 -0.95 -7.77
CA TYR A 149 14.65 -1.02 -7.02
C TYR A 149 14.65 -2.16 -6.01
N GLN A 150 13.49 -2.48 -5.42
CA GLN A 150 13.31 -3.65 -4.56
C GLN A 150 13.59 -4.95 -5.34
N SER A 151 13.08 -5.09 -6.56
CA SER A 151 13.30 -6.29 -7.40
C SER A 151 14.75 -6.43 -7.87
N LYS A 152 15.54 -5.36 -7.81
CA LYS A 152 16.97 -5.35 -8.12
C LYS A 152 17.86 -5.54 -6.89
N SER A 153 17.26 -5.79 -5.72
CA SER A 153 17.97 -5.85 -4.43
C SER A 153 18.75 -4.58 -4.10
N SER A 154 18.37 -3.43 -4.69
CA SER A 154 18.91 -2.11 -4.32
C SER A 154 18.02 -1.52 -3.22
N PHE A 155 18.09 -2.14 -2.04
CA PHE A 155 17.17 -1.88 -0.93
C PHE A 155 17.29 -0.46 -0.38
N THR A 156 18.50 0.10 -0.35
CA THR A 156 18.76 1.49 0.05
C THR A 156 18.07 2.47 -0.89
N THR A 157 18.15 2.23 -2.20
CA THR A 157 17.47 3.07 -3.20
C THR A 157 15.95 2.89 -3.12
N ALA A 158 15.47 1.66 -2.94
CA ALA A 158 14.05 1.39 -2.72
C ALA A 158 13.52 2.13 -1.47
N TYR A 159 14.29 2.17 -0.39
CA TYR A 159 13.93 2.92 0.82
C TYR A 159 13.76 4.42 0.56
N VAL A 160 14.59 5.02 -0.31
CA VAL A 160 14.41 6.43 -0.72
C VAL A 160 13.02 6.65 -1.32
N PHE A 161 12.50 5.71 -2.10
CA PHE A 161 11.15 5.79 -2.66
C PHE A 161 10.06 5.58 -1.62
N ILE A 162 10.24 4.72 -0.61
CA ILE A 162 9.34 4.65 0.55
C ILE A 162 9.22 6.03 1.21
N TYR A 163 10.35 6.70 1.43
CA TYR A 163 10.36 8.02 2.04
C TYR A 163 9.70 9.08 1.14
N ARG A 164 9.93 9.07 -0.19
CA ARG A 164 9.26 9.98 -1.13
C ARG A 164 7.75 9.77 -1.17
N ILE A 165 7.29 8.51 -1.09
CA ILE A 165 5.87 8.19 -0.94
C ILE A 165 5.34 8.80 0.36
N LEU A 166 6.07 8.62 1.46
CA LEU A 166 5.68 9.18 2.76
C LEU A 166 5.52 10.71 2.68
N GLU A 167 6.47 11.43 2.11
CA GLU A 167 6.38 12.89 1.89
C GLU A 167 5.14 13.26 1.09
N MET A 168 4.91 12.56 -0.03
CA MET A 168 3.78 12.83 -0.91
C MET A 168 2.42 12.64 -0.22
N ILE A 169 2.28 11.59 0.58
CA ILE A 169 1.04 11.29 1.29
C ILE A 169 0.87 12.09 2.58
N SER A 170 1.96 12.61 3.16
CA SER A 170 1.97 13.24 4.49
C SER A 170 0.98 14.38 4.63
N PHE A 171 0.85 15.21 3.59
CA PHE A 171 -0.17 16.26 3.55
C PHE A 171 -1.43 15.84 2.79
N SER A 172 -1.27 15.08 1.71
CA SER A 172 -2.35 14.80 0.77
C SER A 172 -3.41 13.87 1.36
N PHE A 173 -3.02 12.83 2.09
CA PHE A 173 -3.98 11.85 2.64
C PHE A 173 -4.86 12.44 3.74
N PRO A 174 -4.31 13.16 4.75
CA PRO A 174 -5.15 13.80 5.74
C PRO A 174 -6.12 14.82 5.11
N MET A 175 -5.71 15.51 4.04
CA MET A 175 -6.57 16.45 3.32
C MET A 175 -7.66 15.74 2.50
N ILE A 176 -7.33 14.64 1.81
CA ILE A 176 -8.31 13.81 1.11
C ILE A 176 -9.35 13.28 2.11
N TYR A 177 -8.90 12.86 3.29
CA TYR A 177 -9.76 12.42 4.38
C TYR A 177 -10.66 13.57 4.89
N ALA A 178 -10.06 14.72 5.24
CA ALA A 178 -10.82 15.86 5.77
C ALA A 178 -11.84 16.42 4.76
N ALA A 179 -11.47 16.53 3.48
CA ALA A 179 -12.32 17.06 2.41
C ALA A 179 -13.59 16.24 2.11
N LYS A 180 -13.76 15.11 2.79
CA LYS A 180 -14.92 14.24 2.67
C LYS A 180 -15.90 14.34 3.85
N THR A 181 -15.53 15.06 4.91
CA THR A 181 -16.48 15.35 6.00
C THR A 181 -17.53 16.38 5.53
N TYR A 182 -18.82 16.04 5.64
CA TYR A 182 -19.94 16.86 5.12
C TYR A 182 -20.22 18.16 5.90
N ASP A 183 -19.62 18.32 7.08
CA ASP A 183 -19.78 19.51 7.93
C ASP A 183 -18.46 20.29 7.97
N PHE A 184 -18.44 21.50 7.38
CA PHE A 184 -17.28 22.40 7.43
C PHE A 184 -16.79 22.67 8.86
N LYS A 185 -17.69 22.69 9.85
CA LYS A 185 -17.31 22.84 11.26
C LYS A 185 -16.58 21.61 11.77
N HIS A 186 -17.00 20.42 11.34
CA HIS A 186 -16.32 19.16 11.62
C HIS A 186 -14.99 19.07 10.87
N THR A 187 -14.94 19.38 9.57
CA THR A 187 -13.69 19.46 8.79
C THR A 187 -12.68 20.38 9.45
N TYR A 188 -13.12 21.57 9.87
CA TYR A 188 -12.28 22.51 10.59
C TYR A 188 -11.83 21.96 11.94
N GLY A 189 -12.70 21.26 12.67
CA GLY A 189 -12.37 20.56 13.90
C GLY A 189 -11.30 19.49 13.70
N THR A 190 -11.48 18.60 12.72
CA THR A 190 -10.54 17.53 12.34
C THR A 190 -9.19 18.10 11.89
N LEU A 191 -9.18 19.09 11.01
CA LEU A 191 -7.94 19.76 10.61
C LEU A 191 -7.28 20.45 11.80
N LYS A 192 -8.05 21.12 12.65
CA LYS A 192 -7.54 21.74 13.88
C LYS A 192 -6.92 20.68 14.78
N GLU A 193 -7.54 19.51 14.96
CA GLU A 193 -6.97 18.38 15.70
C GLU A 193 -5.63 17.93 15.12
N TYR A 194 -5.53 17.81 13.80
CA TYR A 194 -4.26 17.46 13.12
C TYR A 194 -3.16 18.51 13.33
N PHE A 195 -3.54 19.77 13.62
CA PHE A 195 -2.62 20.84 13.98
C PHE A 195 -2.48 21.05 15.51
N ALA A 196 -3.38 20.51 16.34
CA ALA A 196 -3.58 20.92 17.74
C ALA A 196 -2.67 20.22 18.76
N GLU A 197 -2.08 19.07 18.45
CA GLU A 197 -1.09 18.45 19.35
C GLU A 197 0.19 19.30 19.53
N ASN A 198 0.26 20.45 18.86
CA ASN A 198 1.50 21.17 18.64
C ASN A 198 1.47 22.55 19.29
N LYS A 199 1.91 22.61 20.55
CA LYS A 199 2.16 23.85 21.29
C LYS A 199 3.36 24.62 20.69
N GLY A 200 3.16 25.31 19.58
CA GLY A 200 3.97 26.48 19.20
C GLY A 200 5.21 26.26 18.33
N ASN A 201 5.49 25.04 17.85
CA ASN A 201 6.51 24.84 16.82
C ASN A 201 5.82 24.53 15.48
N SER A 202 6.29 25.14 14.40
CA SER A 202 5.86 24.87 13.02
C SER A 202 6.06 23.39 12.72
N VAL A 203 5.04 22.58 12.96
CA VAL A 203 5.08 21.16 12.63
C VAL A 203 4.99 21.07 11.12
N GLY A 204 6.13 20.75 10.52
CA GLY A 204 6.20 20.42 9.10
C GLY A 204 5.23 19.28 8.77
N GLU A 205 4.99 19.08 7.48
CA GLU A 205 4.02 18.14 6.88
C GLU A 205 3.98 16.75 7.53
N LEU A 206 5.09 16.31 8.12
CA LEU A 206 5.27 15.00 8.74
C LEU A 206 4.51 14.81 10.05
N GLY A 207 4.43 15.82 10.93
CA GLY A 207 3.65 15.68 12.18
C GLY A 207 2.14 15.79 11.94
N PHE A 208 1.75 16.40 10.82
CA PHE A 208 0.37 16.41 10.34
C PHE A 208 -0.08 14.99 9.94
N LEU A 209 0.76 14.23 9.22
CA LEU A 209 0.48 12.82 8.92
C LEU A 209 0.32 11.99 10.19
N LYS A 210 1.25 12.13 11.16
CA LYS A 210 1.18 11.38 12.42
C LYS A 210 -0.17 11.59 13.13
N SER A 211 -0.55 12.85 13.31
CA SER A 211 -1.81 13.22 13.97
C SER A 211 -3.03 12.67 13.22
N ALA A 212 -2.99 12.72 11.89
CA ALA A 212 -4.03 12.16 11.05
C ALA A 212 -4.14 10.64 11.18
N ILE A 213 -3.02 9.90 11.17
CA ILE A 213 -3.03 8.45 11.38
C ILE A 213 -3.62 8.11 12.75
N GLN A 214 -3.21 8.80 13.81
CA GLN A 214 -3.77 8.57 15.15
C GLN A 214 -5.28 8.83 15.19
N SER A 215 -5.78 9.84 14.46
CA SER A 215 -7.20 10.14 14.37
C SER A 215 -7.97 9.11 13.54
N ILE A 216 -7.50 8.80 12.32
CA ILE A 216 -8.13 7.86 11.38
C ILE A 216 -8.24 6.48 12.04
N PHE A 217 -7.19 6.05 12.73
CA PHE A 217 -7.12 4.73 13.33
C PHE A 217 -7.58 4.70 14.80
N LYS A 218 -8.02 5.81 15.40
CA LYS A 218 -8.31 5.91 16.85
C LYS A 218 -9.22 4.81 17.41
N ARG A 219 -10.15 4.30 16.59
CA ARG A 219 -11.09 3.22 16.94
C ARG A 219 -10.90 1.96 16.10
N HIS A 220 -9.84 1.92 15.30
CA HIS A 220 -9.53 0.81 14.43
C HIS A 220 -8.69 -0.21 15.20
N VAL A 221 -8.91 -1.50 14.95
CA VAL A 221 -8.16 -2.60 15.59
C VAL A 221 -6.64 -2.49 15.36
N LEU A 222 -6.24 -1.88 14.25
CA LEU A 222 -4.83 -1.67 13.92
C LEU A 222 -4.14 -0.58 14.75
N ALA A 223 -4.85 0.29 15.48
CA ALA A 223 -4.16 1.30 16.31
C ALA A 223 -3.32 0.66 17.43
N GLU A 224 -3.72 -0.52 17.89
CA GLU A 224 -3.01 -1.28 18.93
C GLU A 224 -2.08 -2.35 18.34
N SER A 225 -2.06 -2.51 17.01
CA SER A 225 -1.21 -3.50 16.35
C SER A 225 0.22 -3.00 16.12
N THR A 226 1.06 -3.91 15.62
CA THR A 226 2.47 -3.63 15.34
C THR A 226 2.82 -3.90 13.89
N VAL A 227 3.86 -3.21 13.42
CA VAL A 227 4.61 -3.56 12.22
C VAL A 227 5.92 -4.15 12.69
N ASP A 228 6.10 -5.44 12.41
CA ASP A 228 7.23 -6.21 12.91
C ASP A 228 8.37 -6.23 11.88
N LEU A 229 9.55 -5.79 12.31
CA LEU A 229 10.79 -5.97 11.57
C LEU A 229 11.48 -7.23 12.09
N ILE A 230 11.58 -8.26 11.25
CA ILE A 230 12.26 -9.51 11.59
C ILE A 230 13.75 -9.40 11.22
N LEU A 231 14.62 -9.62 12.20
CA LEU A 231 16.07 -9.56 12.06
C LEU A 231 16.64 -10.98 12.02
N ASP A 232 16.34 -11.71 10.94
CA ASP A 232 16.75 -13.10 10.69
C ASP A 232 18.00 -13.19 9.79
N TYR A 233 19.01 -12.37 10.07
CA TYR A 233 20.30 -12.46 9.36
C TYR A 233 21.05 -13.75 9.71
N GLU A 234 21.96 -14.19 8.84
CA GLU A 234 22.72 -15.42 9.05
C GLU A 234 23.63 -15.36 10.29
N SER A 235 24.16 -14.18 10.62
CA SER A 235 25.06 -13.97 11.76
C SER A 235 24.34 -13.31 12.94
N GLU A 236 24.46 -13.89 14.14
CA GLU A 236 23.93 -13.30 15.38
C GLU A 236 24.61 -11.98 15.74
N ASP A 237 25.89 -11.82 15.39
CA ASP A 237 26.61 -10.55 15.56
C ASP A 237 25.98 -9.46 14.69
N THR A 238 25.66 -9.79 13.44
CA THR A 238 25.00 -8.86 12.50
C THR A 238 23.59 -8.49 12.99
N GLN A 239 22.83 -9.46 13.48
CA GLN A 239 21.52 -9.21 14.07
C GLN A 239 21.60 -8.23 15.25
N SER A 240 22.55 -8.47 16.15
CA SER A 240 22.78 -7.63 17.33
C SER A 240 23.23 -6.22 16.94
N GLN A 241 24.19 -6.12 16.02
CA GLN A 241 24.69 -4.84 15.51
C GLN A 241 23.58 -3.99 14.89
N ILE A 242 22.76 -4.58 14.01
CA ILE A 242 21.65 -3.85 13.35
C ILE A 242 20.57 -3.47 14.35
N TYR A 243 20.24 -4.36 15.28
CA TYR A 243 19.29 -4.07 16.35
C TYR A 243 19.76 -2.88 17.19
N GLU A 244 20.99 -2.89 17.68
CA GLU A 244 21.57 -1.81 18.47
C GLU A 244 21.67 -0.51 17.68
N ALA A 245 22.02 -0.57 16.40
CA ALA A 245 22.06 0.59 15.52
C ALA A 245 20.69 1.26 15.41
N ILE A 246 19.63 0.49 15.11
CA ILE A 246 18.26 1.01 15.02
C ILE A 246 17.80 1.56 16.37
N MET A 247 17.93 0.78 17.44
CA MET A 247 17.48 1.17 18.79
C MET A 247 18.23 2.40 19.31
N GLY A 248 19.51 2.55 18.96
CA GLY A 248 20.35 3.66 19.41
C GLY A 248 20.04 5.01 18.78
N VAL A 249 19.33 5.05 17.65
CA VAL A 249 19.00 6.30 16.93
C VAL A 249 17.51 6.66 16.97
N THR A 250 16.70 5.77 17.52
CA THR A 250 15.24 5.84 17.61
C THR A 250 14.80 6.03 19.06
N LYS A 251 13.51 6.31 19.26
CA LYS A 251 12.97 6.58 20.59
C LYS A 251 12.18 5.37 21.13
N PRO A 252 12.25 5.07 22.44
CA PRO A 252 11.57 3.91 23.03
C PRO A 252 10.04 3.93 22.89
N ASP A 253 9.41 5.10 22.80
CA ASP A 253 7.96 5.27 22.69
C ASP A 253 7.38 4.76 21.36
N LEU A 254 8.22 4.59 20.33
CA LEU A 254 7.83 4.01 19.05
C LEU A 254 7.52 2.51 19.15
N TYR A 255 8.03 1.84 20.18
CA TYR A 255 8.06 0.38 20.25
C TYR A 255 6.94 -0.20 21.11
N HIS A 256 6.48 -1.37 20.68
CA HIS A 256 5.56 -2.23 21.43
C HIS A 256 6.34 -3.21 22.32
N GLY A 257 5.67 -3.74 23.34
CA GLY A 257 6.24 -4.70 24.29
C GLY A 257 6.68 -6.02 23.67
N ASP A 258 6.19 -6.35 22.47
CA ASP A 258 6.55 -7.57 21.73
C ASP A 258 7.91 -7.49 21.04
N THR A 259 8.66 -6.39 21.22
CA THR A 259 10.03 -6.27 20.73
C THR A 259 10.93 -7.31 21.40
N VAL A 260 11.65 -8.10 20.60
CA VAL A 260 12.57 -9.14 21.07
C VAL A 260 13.97 -8.74 20.67
N ALA A 261 14.84 -8.54 21.66
CA ALA A 261 16.23 -8.14 21.44
C ALA A 261 16.91 -8.98 20.35
N ASN A 262 17.55 -8.30 19.40
CA ASN A 262 18.31 -8.87 18.28
C ASN A 262 17.49 -9.74 17.31
N ARG A 263 16.18 -9.92 17.48
CA ARG A 263 15.36 -10.79 16.61
C ARG A 263 14.19 -10.05 15.98
N LYS A 264 13.57 -9.13 16.72
CA LYS A 264 12.33 -8.48 16.29
C LYS A 264 12.21 -7.07 16.85
N ILE A 265 11.95 -6.11 15.98
CA ILE A 265 11.56 -4.75 16.38
C ILE A 265 10.08 -4.58 16.07
N ALA A 266 9.24 -4.51 17.11
CA ALA A 266 7.79 -4.37 16.96
C ALA A 266 7.44 -2.88 17.09
N ILE A 267 7.16 -2.22 15.96
CA ILE A 267 6.84 -0.79 15.91
C ILE A 267 5.34 -0.63 16.05
N ARG A 268 4.87 0.26 16.93
CA ARG A 268 3.43 0.57 17.04
C ARG A 268 2.93 1.10 15.70
N PHE A 269 1.80 0.59 15.23
CA PHE A 269 1.26 0.96 13.91
C PHE A 269 1.15 2.48 13.69
N THR A 270 0.72 3.24 14.71
CA THR A 270 0.56 4.69 14.63
C THR A 270 1.89 5.47 14.62
N GLU A 271 3.01 4.80 14.89
CA GLU A 271 4.35 5.41 14.99
C GLU A 271 5.28 5.03 13.82
N VAL A 272 4.80 4.22 12.87
CA VAL A 272 5.61 3.78 11.72
C VAL A 272 6.07 4.96 10.86
N SER A 273 5.23 5.98 10.66
CA SER A 273 5.64 7.21 9.95
C SER A 273 6.80 7.91 10.67
N SER A 274 6.72 8.08 11.99
CA SER A 274 7.80 8.63 12.83
C SER A 274 9.08 7.81 12.65
N PHE A 275 8.97 6.48 12.66
CA PHE A 275 10.10 5.57 12.50
C PHE A 275 10.80 5.77 11.15
N ILE A 276 10.06 5.77 10.04
CA ILE A 276 10.62 6.00 8.67
C ILE A 276 11.39 7.33 8.63
N ILE A 277 10.80 8.39 9.18
CA ILE A 277 11.42 9.73 9.20
C ILE A 277 12.71 9.72 10.00
N ILE A 278 12.71 9.10 11.18
CA ILE A 278 13.89 9.02 12.03
C ILE A 278 14.98 8.24 11.30
N ILE A 279 14.72 7.04 10.79
CA ILE A 279 15.72 6.25 10.06
C ILE A 279 16.28 7.04 8.88
N ARG A 280 15.42 7.70 8.08
CA ARG A 280 15.88 8.56 6.98
C ARG A 280 16.80 9.68 7.50
N ASN A 281 16.41 10.36 8.57
CA ASN A 281 17.19 11.48 9.09
C ASN A 281 18.53 11.03 9.65
N ARG A 282 18.57 9.90 10.33
CA ARG A 282 19.75 9.37 10.99
C ARG A 282 20.72 8.69 10.04
N PHE A 283 20.20 8.11 8.95
CA PHE A 283 21.01 7.47 7.93
C PHE A 283 21.57 8.46 6.91
N PHE A 284 20.75 9.36 6.37
CA PHE A 284 21.16 10.22 5.24
C PHE A 284 21.77 11.57 5.65
N HIS A 285 21.61 12.02 6.91
CA HIS A 285 22.20 13.28 7.39
C HIS A 285 23.34 13.01 8.38
N LEU A 286 24.56 12.86 7.85
CA LEU A 286 25.75 12.52 8.63
C LEU A 286 26.11 13.56 9.71
N PHE A 287 25.88 14.86 9.45
CA PHE A 287 26.24 15.95 10.36
C PHE A 287 25.02 16.60 11.01
N ASN A 288 24.38 15.89 11.96
CA ASN A 288 23.37 16.50 12.84
C ASN A 288 24.02 16.93 14.16
N ARG A 289 23.84 18.20 14.55
CA ARG A 289 24.57 18.87 15.65
C ARG A 289 24.13 18.45 17.08
N GLY A 290 23.73 17.21 17.34
CA GLY A 290 23.41 16.82 18.71
C GLY A 290 22.85 15.42 18.96
N ASP A 291 22.47 14.69 17.92
CA ASP A 291 21.86 13.36 18.05
C ASP A 291 22.71 12.28 17.39
N LYS A 292 22.68 11.05 17.93
CA LYS A 292 23.36 9.89 17.35
C LYS A 292 22.79 9.58 15.96
N ASN A 293 23.65 9.47 14.95
CA ASN A 293 23.33 9.07 13.59
C ASN A 293 23.71 7.60 13.35
N LEU A 294 23.24 7.03 12.24
CA LEU A 294 23.68 5.71 11.79
C LEU A 294 24.98 5.89 11.01
N GLU A 295 26.09 5.47 11.60
CA GLU A 295 27.41 5.58 10.98
C GLU A 295 27.76 4.29 10.23
N SER A 296 28.70 4.37 9.27
CA SER A 296 29.16 3.18 8.53
C SER A 296 29.88 2.15 9.40
N ILE A 297 30.27 2.51 10.63
CA ILE A 297 30.79 1.56 11.62
C ILE A 297 29.67 0.77 12.30
N ASP A 298 28.47 1.35 12.41
CA ASP A 298 27.29 0.70 12.98
C ASP A 298 26.59 -0.18 11.94
N ILE A 299 26.68 0.17 10.65
CA ILE A 299 26.05 -0.57 9.55
C ILE A 299 27.06 -0.74 8.43
N VAL A 300 27.60 -1.96 8.32
CA VAL A 300 28.60 -2.32 7.30
C VAL A 300 28.00 -2.29 5.90
N ASP A 301 26.75 -2.71 5.75
CA ASP A 301 26.03 -2.76 4.48
C ASP A 301 24.63 -2.16 4.65
N ALA A 302 24.38 -1.06 3.94
CA ALA A 302 23.12 -0.36 3.93
C ALA A 302 21.99 -1.18 3.31
N ASP A 303 22.28 -1.91 2.23
CA ASP A 303 21.29 -2.76 1.56
C ASP A 303 20.87 -3.90 2.50
N MET A 304 21.80 -4.41 3.30
CA MET A 304 21.48 -5.39 4.35
C MET A 304 20.51 -4.82 5.39
N LEU A 305 20.73 -3.59 5.89
CA LEU A 305 19.75 -2.92 6.76
C LEU A 305 18.39 -2.82 6.05
N PHE A 306 18.34 -2.13 4.90
CA PHE A 306 17.08 -1.77 4.26
C PHE A 306 16.31 -2.98 3.71
N SER A 307 16.98 -4.12 3.48
CA SER A 307 16.33 -5.38 3.08
C SER A 307 15.26 -5.84 4.07
N LYS A 308 15.45 -5.60 5.38
CA LYS A 308 14.50 -6.00 6.44
C LYS A 308 13.50 -4.90 6.79
N LEU A 309 13.77 -3.66 6.37
CA LEU A 309 12.91 -2.51 6.64
C LEU A 309 11.87 -2.32 5.54
N ASN A 310 12.26 -2.47 4.27
CA ASN A 310 11.44 -2.01 3.15
C ASN A 310 10.06 -2.65 3.09
N GLU A 311 10.00 -3.98 3.14
CA GLU A 311 8.75 -4.69 2.94
C GLU A 311 7.71 -4.44 4.06
N PRO A 312 8.06 -4.52 5.36
CA PRO A 312 7.10 -4.16 6.42
C PRO A 312 6.64 -2.69 6.35
N LEU A 313 7.54 -1.76 6.05
CA LEU A 313 7.22 -0.33 5.97
C LEU A 313 6.32 -0.02 4.77
N PHE A 314 6.57 -0.67 3.63
CA PHE A 314 5.72 -0.53 2.45
C PHE A 314 4.35 -1.20 2.63
N SER A 315 4.28 -2.34 3.34
CA SER A 315 3.00 -2.92 3.77
C SER A 315 2.18 -1.94 4.61
N TRP A 316 2.80 -1.24 5.55
CA TRP A 316 2.12 -0.21 6.33
C TRP A 316 1.57 0.92 5.44
N ILE A 317 2.35 1.39 4.45
CA ILE A 317 1.87 2.38 3.47
C ILE A 317 0.67 1.84 2.68
N ALA A 318 0.69 0.55 2.30
CA ALA A 318 -0.39 -0.09 1.58
C ALA A 318 -1.70 -0.08 2.37
N VAL A 319 -1.63 -0.39 3.66
CA VAL A 319 -2.75 -0.34 4.60
C VAL A 319 -3.28 1.07 4.77
N VAL A 320 -2.39 2.05 4.96
CA VAL A 320 -2.79 3.47 5.07
C VAL A 320 -3.48 3.94 3.78
N TYR A 321 -2.95 3.56 2.62
CA TYR A 321 -3.58 3.84 1.33
C TYR A 321 -4.99 3.25 1.26
N LEU A 322 -5.14 1.96 1.61
CA LEU A 322 -6.43 1.28 1.60
C LEU A 322 -7.44 2.01 2.51
N GLU A 323 -7.07 2.37 3.73
CA GLU A 323 -7.99 3.07 4.65
C GLU A 323 -8.44 4.43 4.12
N VAL A 324 -7.56 5.17 3.45
CA VAL A 324 -7.98 6.41 2.78
C VAL A 324 -8.96 6.10 1.65
N ILE A 325 -8.75 5.03 0.87
CA ILE A 325 -9.71 4.61 -0.16
C ILE A 325 -11.05 4.19 0.46
N ARG A 326 -11.04 3.34 1.49
CA ARG A 326 -12.24 2.91 2.24
C ARG A 326 -13.03 4.10 2.74
N PHE A 327 -12.37 5.06 3.39
CA PHE A 327 -13.04 6.26 3.89
C PHE A 327 -13.63 7.11 2.77
N THR A 328 -12.90 7.28 1.66
CA THR A 328 -13.46 8.03 0.52
C THR A 328 -14.64 7.34 -0.16
N TYR A 329 -14.78 6.03 0.03
CA TYR A 329 -15.87 5.21 -0.48
C TYR A 329 -17.06 5.12 0.49
N GLY A 330 -16.85 4.82 1.76
CA GLY A 330 -17.89 4.41 2.73
C GLY A 330 -18.96 5.45 3.08
N GLU A 331 -18.86 6.69 2.58
CA GLU A 331 -19.95 7.69 2.66
C GLU A 331 -20.47 8.12 1.27
N LEU A 332 -20.21 7.33 0.22
CA LEU A 332 -20.91 7.39 -1.06
C LEU A 332 -22.21 6.57 -1.07
N SER A 333 -22.35 5.64 -0.11
CA SER A 333 -23.52 4.79 0.16
C SER A 333 -24.55 5.50 1.04
#